data_AF-A0A9D4KZB5-F1
#
_entry.id   AF-A0A9D4KZB5-F1
#
_cell.length_a   1.000
_cell.length_b   1.000
_cell.length_c   1.000
_cell.angle_alpha   90.00
_cell.angle_beta   90.00
_cell.angle_gamma   90.00
#
_symmetry.space_group_name_H-M   'P 1'
#
loop_
_entity.id
_entity.type
_entity.pdbx_description
1 polymer ?
#
loop_
_entity_poly.entity_id
_entity_poly.type
_entity_poly.pdbx_seq_one_letter_code
_entity_poly.pdbx_strand_id
1 'polypeptide(L)'
;MPLLDVKGVKVNFPFEPYPCQLDYMGKVIECLQQNVNGVLESPTGTGKTLCLLCSSLAWQEAKKAQTEFNMQVSVSKLLGPGGAVGLSDKGLEGLARSLENSTGTAWGGSDFAVPKIIYASRTHSQLSQVIQELKRTAYNTVKVSVIGSRDQLCIHEQVKKEQSNTGKVHMCRAKVNSRTCYYYNHLDDLKKNSEARVLTGNVVDIEDLVSYGQKNK
;
A
#
# COMPACT_ATOMS: atom_id res chain seq x y z
N MET A 1 -13.41 -5.93 -17.86
CA MET A 1 -13.45 -5.00 -16.72
C MET A 1 -13.98 -3.67 -17.23
N PRO A 2 -15.25 -3.30 -16.99
CA PRO A 2 -15.78 -2.00 -17.36
C PRO A 2 -15.06 -0.86 -16.62
N LEU A 3 -14.93 0.29 -17.29
CA LEU A 3 -14.48 1.55 -16.70
C LEU A 3 -15.70 2.41 -16.36
N LEU A 4 -15.97 2.58 -15.08
CA LEU A 4 -17.15 3.26 -14.56
C LEU A 4 -16.80 4.70 -14.16
N ASP A 5 -17.73 5.63 -14.31
CA ASP A 5 -17.62 6.95 -13.69
C ASP A 5 -18.45 6.98 -12.40
N VAL A 6 -17.79 7.03 -11.25
CA VAL A 6 -18.44 7.04 -9.94
C VAL A 6 -17.98 8.29 -9.20
N LYS A 7 -18.89 9.26 -9.02
CA LYS A 7 -18.60 10.54 -8.33
C LYS A 7 -17.37 11.26 -8.90
N GLY A 8 -17.18 11.22 -10.22
CA GLY A 8 -16.06 11.87 -10.91
C GLY A 8 -14.73 11.10 -10.83
N VAL A 9 -14.74 9.86 -10.33
CA VAL A 9 -13.58 8.97 -10.29
C VAL A 9 -13.80 7.84 -11.29
N LYS A 10 -12.79 7.55 -12.11
CA LYS A 10 -12.81 6.45 -13.06
C LYS A 10 -12.45 5.14 -12.34
N VAL A 11 -13.41 4.24 -12.18
CA VAL A 11 -13.26 2.97 -11.46
C VAL A 11 -13.27 1.81 -12.45
N ASN A 12 -12.13 1.13 -12.61
CA ASN A 12 -12.09 -0.20 -13.23
C ASN A 12 -12.73 -1.23 -12.28
N PHE A 13 -13.78 -1.90 -12.74
CA PHE A 13 -14.42 -2.97 -11.97
C PHE A 13 -14.33 -4.31 -12.70
N PRO A 14 -14.17 -5.47 -12.03
CA PRO A 14 -13.90 -6.73 -12.73
C PRO A 14 -15.03 -7.22 -13.65
N PHE A 15 -16.28 -6.91 -13.32
CA PHE A 15 -17.48 -7.30 -14.05
C PHE A 15 -18.49 -6.13 -14.08
N GLU A 16 -19.65 -6.32 -14.71
CA GLU A 16 -20.71 -5.30 -14.72
C GLU A 16 -21.33 -5.17 -13.32
N PRO A 17 -21.20 -4.02 -12.63
CA PRO A 17 -21.61 -3.88 -11.24
C PRO A 17 -23.13 -3.91 -11.08
N TYR A 18 -23.60 -4.47 -9.97
CA TYR A 18 -24.99 -4.32 -9.55
C TYR A 18 -25.28 -2.89 -9.07
N PRO A 19 -26.55 -2.43 -9.11
CA PRO A 19 -26.91 -1.10 -8.61
C PRO A 19 -26.44 -0.84 -7.17
N CYS A 20 -26.59 -1.82 -6.27
CA CYS A 20 -26.14 -1.69 -4.88
C CYS A 20 -24.61 -1.59 -4.75
N GLN A 21 -23.85 -2.13 -5.69
CA GLN A 21 -22.38 -2.00 -5.73
C GLN A 21 -21.98 -0.60 -6.17
N LEU A 22 -22.68 -0.03 -7.16
CA LEU A 22 -22.50 1.36 -7.58
C LEU A 22 -22.79 2.32 -6.42
N ASP A 23 -23.89 2.10 -5.69
CA ASP A 23 -24.23 2.90 -4.51
C ASP A 23 -23.15 2.80 -3.42
N TYR A 24 -22.67 1.58 -3.13
CA TYR A 24 -21.62 1.35 -2.15
C TYR A 24 -20.31 2.05 -2.55
N MET A 25 -19.85 1.87 -3.79
CA MET A 25 -18.65 2.53 -4.31
C MET A 25 -18.79 4.05 -4.29
N GLY A 26 -19.98 4.57 -4.65
CA GLY A 26 -20.29 5.99 -4.60
C GLY A 26 -20.16 6.57 -3.18
N LYS A 27 -20.63 5.83 -2.16
CA LYS A 27 -20.48 6.23 -0.76
C LYS A 27 -19.06 6.15 -0.24
N VAL A 28 -18.28 5.16 -0.66
CA VAL A 28 -16.84 5.11 -0.35
C VAL A 28 -16.13 6.35 -0.90
N ILE A 29 -16.32 6.65 -2.19
CA ILE A 29 -15.67 7.80 -2.85
C ILE A 29 -16.11 9.12 -2.23
N GLU A 30 -17.39 9.28 -1.91
CA GLU A 30 -17.92 10.45 -1.22
C GLU A 30 -17.22 10.68 0.12
N CYS A 31 -17.07 9.64 0.95
CA CYS A 31 -16.38 9.74 2.24
C CYS A 31 -14.91 10.15 2.07
N LEU A 32 -14.22 9.55 1.09
CA LEU A 32 -12.81 9.86 0.78
C LEU A 32 -12.62 11.28 0.26
N GLN A 33 -13.53 11.78 -0.59
CA GLN A 33 -13.48 13.15 -1.13
C GLN A 33 -13.79 14.21 -0.06
N GLN A 34 -14.70 13.91 0.86
CA GLN A 34 -15.12 14.83 1.92
C GLN A 34 -14.24 14.75 3.19
N ASN A 35 -13.28 13.82 3.25
CA ASN A 35 -12.46 13.55 4.43
C ASN A 35 -13.30 13.22 5.68
N VAL A 36 -14.33 12.40 5.52
CA VAL A 36 -15.23 12.00 6.62
C VAL A 36 -15.18 10.50 6.86
N ASN A 37 -15.53 10.09 8.08
CA ASN A 37 -15.69 8.69 8.42
C ASN A 37 -17.02 8.16 7.87
N GLY A 38 -17.00 6.98 7.26
CA GLY A 38 -18.19 6.30 6.74
C GLY A 38 -18.47 4.99 7.46
N VAL A 39 -19.72 4.76 7.86
CA VAL A 39 -20.22 3.46 8.32
C VAL A 39 -21.08 2.89 7.19
N LEU A 40 -20.54 1.90 6.46
CA LEU A 40 -21.16 1.36 5.26
C LEU A 40 -21.68 -0.06 5.48
N GLU A 41 -22.99 -0.20 5.48
CA GLU A 41 -23.66 -1.50 5.52
C GLU A 41 -23.99 -1.99 4.10
N SER A 42 -23.98 -3.31 3.94
CA SER A 42 -24.43 -4.00 2.74
C SER A 42 -24.65 -5.49 3.08
N PRO A 43 -25.51 -6.23 2.38
CA PRO A 43 -25.72 -7.65 2.62
C PRO A 43 -24.47 -8.49 2.30
N THR A 44 -24.34 -9.66 2.94
CA THR A 44 -23.30 -10.64 2.59
C THR A 44 -23.45 -11.13 1.15
N GLY A 45 -22.33 -11.41 0.47
CA GLY A 45 -22.35 -11.94 -0.90
C GLY A 45 -22.49 -10.89 -2.01
N THR A 46 -22.62 -9.60 -1.68
CA THR A 46 -22.76 -8.50 -2.65
C THR A 46 -21.43 -7.93 -3.13
N GLY A 47 -20.30 -8.55 -2.78
CA GLY A 47 -18.98 -8.09 -3.21
C GLY A 47 -18.46 -6.84 -2.49
N LYS A 48 -18.81 -6.63 -1.21
CA LYS A 48 -18.30 -5.50 -0.39
C LYS A 48 -16.80 -5.30 -0.50
N THR A 49 -16.03 -6.38 -0.37
CA THR A 49 -14.57 -6.35 -0.44
C THR A 49 -14.11 -5.77 -1.76
N LEU A 50 -14.68 -6.23 -2.86
CA LEU A 50 -14.33 -5.78 -4.20
C LEU A 50 -14.72 -4.32 -4.44
N CYS A 51 -15.94 -3.94 -4.03
CA CYS A 51 -16.41 -2.56 -4.10
C CYS A 51 -15.47 -1.62 -3.33
N LEU A 52 -15.11 -1.99 -2.10
CA LEU A 52 -14.23 -1.20 -1.24
C LEU A 52 -12.82 -1.09 -1.84
N LEU A 53 -12.22 -2.18 -2.31
CA LEU A 53 -10.90 -2.16 -2.94
C LEU A 53 -10.88 -1.31 -4.20
N CYS A 54 -11.78 -1.57 -5.15
CA CYS A 54 -11.79 -0.90 -6.45
C CYS A 54 -12.05 0.61 -6.30
N SER A 55 -13.03 1.00 -5.48
CA SER A 55 -13.33 2.42 -5.26
C SER A 55 -12.21 3.17 -4.54
N SER A 56 -11.59 2.56 -3.52
CA SER A 56 -10.49 3.18 -2.78
C SER A 56 -9.22 3.33 -3.62
N LEU A 57 -8.87 2.29 -4.39
CA LEU A 57 -7.68 2.30 -5.26
C LEU A 57 -7.86 3.24 -6.44
N ALA A 58 -9.03 3.27 -7.08
CA ALA A 58 -9.34 4.22 -8.13
C ALA A 58 -9.22 5.68 -7.65
N TRP A 59 -9.73 5.96 -6.44
CA TRP A 59 -9.60 7.29 -5.84
C TRP A 59 -8.14 7.64 -5.52
N GLN A 60 -7.35 6.67 -5.01
CA GLN A 60 -5.93 6.87 -4.76
C GLN A 60 -5.14 7.14 -6.04
N GLU A 61 -5.43 6.42 -7.14
CA GLU A 61 -4.82 6.66 -8.46
C GLU A 61 -5.18 8.05 -8.99
N ALA A 62 -6.45 8.46 -8.89
CA ALA A 62 -6.89 9.80 -9.28
C ALA A 62 -6.18 10.88 -8.45
N LYS A 63 -6.05 10.69 -7.13
CA LYS A 63 -5.32 11.61 -6.25
C LYS A 63 -3.83 11.67 -6.56
N LYS A 64 -3.22 10.54 -6.89
CA LYS A 64 -1.82 10.49 -7.32
C LYS A 64 -1.61 11.27 -8.62
N ALA A 65 -2.44 11.04 -9.63
CA ALA A 65 -2.38 11.79 -10.89
C ALA A 65 -2.58 13.30 -10.68
N GLN A 66 -3.55 13.68 -9.83
CA GLN A 66 -3.77 15.09 -9.46
C GLN A 66 -2.55 15.70 -8.78
N THR A 67 -1.91 14.96 -7.87
CA THR A 67 -0.71 15.40 -7.14
C THR A 67 0.47 15.59 -8.08
N GLU A 68 0.72 14.63 -8.97
CA GLU A 68 1.81 14.68 -9.96
C GLU A 68 1.62 15.85 -10.92
N PHE A 69 0.39 16.11 -11.37
CA PHE A 69 0.06 17.26 -12.20
C PHE A 69 0.27 18.59 -11.47
N ASN A 70 -0.24 18.73 -10.24
CA ASN A 70 -0.05 19.94 -9.43
C ASN A 70 1.44 20.24 -9.17
N MET A 71 2.24 19.18 -8.98
CA MET A 71 3.68 19.28 -8.81
C MET A 71 4.38 19.78 -10.08
N GLN A 72 4.05 19.22 -11.25
CA GLN A 72 4.59 19.66 -12.54
C GLN A 72 4.25 21.13 -12.83
N VAL A 73 3.00 21.53 -12.62
CA VAL A 73 2.55 22.92 -12.82
C VAL A 73 3.30 23.88 -11.89
N SER A 74 3.51 23.49 -10.62
CA SER A 74 4.27 24.30 -9.66
C SER A 74 5.72 24.49 -10.06
N VAL A 75 6.37 23.43 -10.59
CA VAL A 75 7.74 23.49 -11.11
C VAL A 75 7.83 24.36 -12.37
N SER A 76 6.90 24.22 -13.31
CA SER A 76 6.87 25.08 -14.52
C SER A 76 6.64 26.55 -14.18
N LYS A 77 5.81 26.87 -13.18
CA LYS A 77 5.59 28.24 -12.71
C LYS A 77 6.86 28.85 -12.08
N LEU A 78 7.71 28.03 -11.46
CA LEU A 78 8.99 28.44 -10.89
C LEU A 78 10.09 28.63 -11.96
N LEU A 79 10.07 27.84 -13.05
CA LEU A 79 11.10 27.89 -14.10
C LEU A 79 10.90 29.02 -15.14
N GLY A 80 9.72 29.65 -15.18
CA GLY A 80 9.40 30.74 -16.10
C GLY A 80 9.42 30.34 -17.59
N PRO A 81 8.86 31.18 -18.48
CA PRO A 81 8.86 30.93 -19.92
C PRO A 81 10.25 31.26 -20.47
N GLY A 82 11.18 30.31 -20.39
CA GLY A 82 12.54 30.49 -20.94
C GLY A 82 13.59 29.49 -20.47
N GLY A 83 13.32 28.65 -19.47
CA GLY A 83 14.26 27.61 -19.01
C GLY A 83 15.55 28.14 -18.39
N ALA A 84 15.68 29.46 -18.20
CA ALA A 84 16.80 30.08 -17.53
C ALA A 84 16.64 29.89 -16.01
N VAL A 85 17.62 29.24 -15.40
CA VAL A 85 17.70 28.98 -13.96
C VAL A 85 17.85 30.31 -13.22
N GLY A 86 16.72 30.89 -12.79
CA GLY A 86 16.65 31.98 -11.82
C GLY A 86 16.49 31.48 -10.39
N LEU A 87 17.08 30.33 -10.05
CA LEU A 87 16.97 29.76 -8.71
C LEU A 87 17.98 30.45 -7.80
N SER A 88 17.49 31.33 -6.92
CA SER A 88 18.24 31.64 -5.70
C SER A 88 18.40 30.36 -4.88
N ASP A 89 19.52 30.22 -4.17
CA ASP A 89 19.83 29.06 -3.30
C ASP A 89 18.65 28.70 -2.38
N LYS A 90 17.94 29.72 -1.89
CA LYS A 90 16.72 29.61 -1.06
C LYS A 90 15.53 28.98 -1.78
N GLY A 91 15.41 29.16 -3.09
CA GLY A 91 14.36 28.55 -3.91
C GLY A 91 14.59 27.05 -4.12
N LEU A 92 15.86 26.64 -4.26
CA LEU A 92 16.24 25.24 -4.35
C LEU A 92 16.10 24.53 -3.00
N GLU A 93 16.50 25.17 -1.90
CA GLU A 93 16.26 24.68 -0.53
C GLU A 93 14.75 24.57 -0.21
N GLY A 94 13.95 25.53 -0.68
CA GLY A 94 12.49 25.48 -0.53
C GLY A 94 11.86 24.30 -1.26
N LEU A 95 12.33 24.02 -2.48
CA LEU A 95 11.95 22.83 -3.26
C LEU A 95 12.39 21.52 -2.57
N ALA A 96 13.64 21.46 -2.10
CA ALA A 96 14.18 20.30 -1.40
C ALA A 96 13.37 19.99 -0.13
N ARG A 97 13.03 21.00 0.67
CA ARG A 97 12.17 20.86 1.87
C ARG A 97 10.75 20.42 1.52
N SER A 98 10.18 20.93 0.44
CA SER A 98 8.86 20.51 -0.02
C SER A 98 8.86 19.06 -0.53
N LEU A 99 9.96 18.61 -1.13
CA LEU A 99 10.19 17.21 -1.52
C LEU A 99 10.41 16.31 -0.30
N GLU A 100 11.21 16.73 0.68
CA GLU A 100 11.48 15.96 1.90
C GLU A 100 10.22 15.76 2.74
N ASN A 101 9.35 16.77 2.81
CA ASN A 101 8.06 16.65 3.48
C ASN A 101 7.06 15.74 2.71
N SER A 102 7.33 15.43 1.44
CA SER A 102 6.54 14.47 0.65
C SER A 102 7.04 13.02 0.82
N THR A 103 8.25 12.79 1.33
CA THR A 103 8.89 11.46 1.33
C THR A 103 8.78 10.66 2.63
N GLY A 104 8.11 11.12 3.70
CA GLY A 104 7.98 10.19 4.85
C GLY A 104 7.21 10.53 6.11
N THR A 105 6.79 11.77 6.36
CA THR A 105 6.42 12.13 7.75
C THR A 105 5.22 13.07 7.83
N ALA A 106 4.01 12.59 7.54
CA ALA A 106 2.79 13.05 8.22
C ALA A 106 1.59 12.24 7.73
N TRP A 107 0.86 11.65 8.66
CA TRP A 107 -0.52 11.28 8.40
C TRP A 107 -1.32 12.59 8.33
N GLY A 108 -1.73 13.00 7.12
CA GLY A 108 -2.67 14.10 6.91
C GLY A 108 -2.10 15.52 6.99
N GLY A 109 -1.05 15.85 6.23
CA GLY A 109 -0.42 17.19 6.34
C GLY A 109 0.06 17.89 5.06
N SER A 110 -0.05 17.33 3.86
CA SER A 110 0.35 18.07 2.67
C SER A 110 -0.56 17.77 1.48
N ASP A 111 -0.98 18.84 0.78
CA ASP A 111 -1.73 18.80 -0.48
C ASP A 111 -1.01 18.02 -1.61
N PHE A 112 0.22 17.58 -1.34
CA PHE A 112 1.11 16.88 -2.26
C PHE A 112 1.45 15.44 -1.82
N ALA A 113 0.80 14.91 -0.77
CA ALA A 113 1.03 13.52 -0.35
C ALA A 113 -0.03 12.58 -0.93
N VAL A 114 0.43 11.56 -1.67
CA VAL A 114 -0.43 10.46 -2.09
C VAL A 114 -0.89 9.67 -0.86
N PRO A 115 -2.20 9.51 -0.63
CA PRO A 115 -2.71 8.83 0.56
C PRO A 115 -2.30 7.36 0.57
N LYS A 116 -1.99 6.81 1.75
CA LYS A 116 -1.74 5.37 1.94
C LYS A 116 -3.02 4.70 2.40
N ILE A 117 -3.39 3.58 1.77
CA ILE A 117 -4.54 2.77 2.15
C ILE A 117 -4.09 1.71 3.15
N ILE A 118 -4.75 1.64 4.31
CA ILE A 118 -4.56 0.59 5.31
C ILE A 118 -5.83 -0.24 5.34
N TYR A 119 -5.72 -1.51 4.96
CA TYR A 119 -6.82 -2.47 5.04
C TYR A 119 -6.65 -3.31 6.31
N ALA A 120 -7.65 -3.25 7.19
CA ALA A 120 -7.68 -4.03 8.42
C ALA A 120 -8.77 -5.10 8.35
N SER A 121 -8.43 -6.31 8.76
CA SER A 121 -9.37 -7.43 8.86
C SER A 121 -9.19 -8.18 10.17
N ARG A 122 -10.18 -8.98 10.59
CA ARG A 122 -10.17 -9.68 11.87
C ARG A 122 -9.22 -10.87 11.85
N THR A 123 -9.12 -11.59 10.73
CA THR A 123 -8.30 -12.79 10.61
C THR A 123 -7.41 -12.75 9.37
N HIS A 124 -6.31 -13.51 9.41
CA HIS A 124 -5.39 -13.62 8.28
C HIS A 124 -6.03 -14.31 7.08
N SER A 125 -6.89 -15.31 7.28
CA SER A 125 -7.63 -15.94 6.18
C SER A 125 -8.52 -14.95 5.43
N GLN A 126 -9.08 -13.96 6.13
CA GLN A 126 -9.82 -12.87 5.47
C GLN A 126 -8.88 -11.98 4.66
N LEU A 127 -7.67 -11.68 5.15
CA LEU A 127 -6.67 -10.92 4.39
C LEU A 127 -6.22 -11.68 3.14
N SER A 128 -5.96 -12.98 3.23
CA SER A 128 -5.61 -13.80 2.07
C SER A 128 -6.71 -13.78 1.00
N GLN A 129 -7.99 -13.84 1.42
CA GLN A 129 -9.12 -13.68 0.49
C GLN A 129 -9.12 -12.29 -0.17
N VAL A 130 -8.87 -11.22 0.59
CA VAL A 130 -8.77 -9.84 0.08
C VAL A 130 -7.64 -9.71 -0.94
N ILE A 131 -6.49 -10.34 -0.67
CA ILE A 131 -5.33 -10.36 -1.58
C ILE A 131 -5.65 -11.11 -2.87
N GLN A 132 -6.35 -12.25 -2.79
CA GLN A 132 -6.80 -12.99 -3.97
C GLN A 132 -7.80 -12.18 -4.81
N GLU A 133 -8.74 -11.49 -4.16
CA GLU A 133 -9.66 -10.59 -4.85
C GLU A 133 -8.92 -9.42 -5.51
N LEU A 134 -7.94 -8.81 -4.83
CA LEU A 134 -7.13 -7.74 -5.41
C LEU A 134 -6.36 -8.20 -6.65
N LYS A 135 -5.76 -9.40 -6.61
CA LYS A 135 -5.05 -10.02 -7.75
C LYS A 135 -5.94 -10.16 -8.99
N ARG A 136 -7.27 -10.29 -8.82
CA ARG A 136 -8.27 -10.40 -9.90
C ARG A 136 -8.73 -9.07 -10.48
N THR A 137 -8.27 -7.94 -9.94
CA THR A 137 -8.65 -6.60 -10.42
C THR A 137 -7.60 -6.00 -11.35
N ALA A 138 -7.95 -4.92 -12.06
CA ALA A 138 -7.00 -4.11 -12.81
C ALA A 138 -5.93 -3.43 -11.92
N TYR A 139 -6.15 -3.38 -10.60
CA TYR A 139 -5.26 -2.77 -9.63
C TYR A 139 -4.21 -3.74 -9.07
N ASN A 140 -3.99 -4.89 -9.70
CA ASN A 140 -2.99 -5.87 -9.25
C ASN A 140 -1.53 -5.40 -9.39
N THR A 141 -1.31 -4.20 -9.93
CA THR A 141 0.01 -3.57 -10.06
C THR A 141 0.37 -2.68 -8.87
N VAL A 142 -0.58 -2.43 -7.95
CA VAL A 142 -0.34 -1.60 -6.78
C VAL A 142 0.62 -2.28 -5.81
N LYS A 143 1.46 -1.49 -5.16
CA LYS A 143 2.43 -1.99 -4.17
C LYS A 143 1.69 -2.31 -2.87
N VAL A 144 1.65 -3.58 -2.51
CA VAL A 144 0.99 -4.07 -1.28
C VAL A 144 2.00 -4.72 -0.35
N SER A 145 1.77 -4.57 0.95
CA SER A 145 2.48 -5.33 1.98
C SER A 145 1.49 -5.79 3.03
N VAL A 146 1.45 -7.10 3.27
CA VAL A 146 0.66 -7.70 4.34
C VAL A 146 1.52 -7.80 5.59
N ILE A 147 1.00 -7.33 6.72
CA ILE A 147 1.69 -7.34 8.01
C ILE A 147 1.10 -8.47 8.85
N GLY A 148 1.97 -9.25 9.48
CA GLY A 148 1.60 -10.36 10.36
C GLY A 148 2.48 -10.44 11.59
N SER A 149 2.10 -11.32 12.53
CA SER A 149 2.85 -11.54 13.75
C SER A 149 4.12 -12.36 13.48
N ARG A 150 5.02 -12.42 14.47
CA ARG A 150 6.21 -13.30 14.42
C ARG A 150 5.84 -14.78 14.34
N ASP A 151 4.65 -15.15 14.81
CA ASP A 151 4.13 -16.51 14.72
C ASP A 151 4.03 -17.00 13.27
N GLN A 152 3.62 -16.11 12.37
CA GLN A 152 3.33 -16.44 10.97
C GLN A 152 4.53 -16.17 10.06
N LEU A 153 5.24 -15.06 10.27
CA LEU A 153 6.31 -14.60 9.37
C LEU A 153 7.70 -15.13 9.74
N CYS A 154 7.90 -15.69 10.94
CA CYS A 154 9.22 -16.16 11.35
C CYS A 154 9.55 -17.53 10.74
N ILE A 155 10.69 -17.59 10.05
CA ILE A 155 11.23 -18.81 9.44
C ILE A 155 12.40 -19.43 10.22
N HIS A 156 12.84 -18.79 11.32
CA HIS A 156 13.89 -19.33 12.18
C HIS A 156 13.32 -20.49 13.02
N GLU A 157 13.87 -21.69 12.85
CA GLU A 157 13.31 -22.93 13.42
C GLU A 157 13.11 -22.88 14.95
N GLN A 158 14.13 -22.46 15.71
CA GLN A 158 14.00 -22.34 17.18
C GLN A 158 12.93 -21.33 17.63
N VAL A 159 12.81 -20.19 16.95
CA VAL A 159 11.79 -19.17 17.27
C VAL A 159 10.40 -19.66 16.85
N LYS A 160 10.29 -20.34 15.71
CA LYS A 160 9.03 -20.86 15.20
C LYS A 160 8.43 -21.95 16.10
N LYS A 161 9.27 -22.78 16.73
CA LYS A 161 8.88 -23.88 17.64
C LYS A 161 8.33 -23.42 18.99
N GLU A 162 8.66 -22.20 19.42
CA GLU A 162 8.10 -21.62 20.63
C GLU A 162 6.56 -21.53 20.53
N GLN A 163 5.82 -21.75 21.61
CA GLN A 163 4.35 -21.78 21.56
C GLN A 163 3.75 -20.42 21.90
N SER A 164 4.38 -19.68 22.82
CA SER A 164 3.90 -18.37 23.23
C SER A 164 4.33 -17.27 22.26
N ASN A 165 3.40 -16.43 21.81
CA ASN A 165 3.71 -15.24 21.00
C ASN A 165 4.73 -14.32 21.71
N THR A 166 4.59 -14.16 23.03
CA THR A 166 5.54 -13.38 23.84
C THR A 166 6.92 -14.04 23.86
N GLY A 167 6.96 -15.37 24.00
CA GLY A 167 8.19 -16.16 23.91
C GLY A 167 8.88 -16.00 22.55
N LYS A 168 8.12 -16.06 21.45
CA LYS A 168 8.63 -15.83 20.08
C LYS A 168 9.28 -14.45 19.95
N VAL A 169 8.61 -13.41 20.45
CA VAL A 169 9.12 -12.04 20.38
C VAL A 169 10.41 -11.90 21.19
N HIS A 170 10.44 -12.42 22.42
CA HIS A 170 11.61 -12.36 23.29
C HIS A 170 12.79 -13.12 22.67
N MET A 171 12.58 -14.36 22.22
CA MET A 171 13.62 -15.18 21.59
C MET A 171 14.13 -14.55 20.28
N CYS A 172 13.23 -14.00 19.46
CA CYS A 172 13.61 -13.29 18.25
C CYS A 172 14.53 -12.10 18.57
N ARG A 173 14.15 -11.26 19.55
CA ARG A 173 14.97 -10.11 20.00
C ARG A 173 16.32 -10.57 20.55
N ALA A 174 16.35 -11.61 21.38
CA ALA A 174 17.59 -12.15 21.92
C ALA A 174 18.55 -12.63 20.81
N LYS A 175 18.02 -13.32 19.79
CA LYS A 175 18.82 -13.79 18.65
C LYS A 175 19.31 -12.68 17.74
N VAL A 176 18.50 -11.66 17.51
CA VAL A 176 18.90 -10.46 16.75
C VAL A 176 20.00 -9.71 17.49
N ASN A 177 19.85 -9.49 18.81
CA ASN A 177 20.83 -8.76 19.62
C ASN A 177 22.17 -9.51 19.73
N SER A 178 22.13 -10.84 19.86
CA SER A 178 23.32 -11.70 19.85
C SER A 178 23.89 -11.97 18.45
N ARG A 179 23.28 -11.40 17.40
CA ARG A 179 23.62 -11.66 15.99
C ARG A 179 23.63 -13.15 15.61
N THR A 180 22.81 -13.96 16.27
CA THR A 180 22.68 -15.41 15.99
C THR A 180 21.52 -15.73 15.03
N CYS A 181 20.72 -14.74 14.66
CA CYS A 181 19.66 -14.92 13.66
C CYS A 181 20.21 -14.77 12.23
N TYR A 182 20.48 -15.89 11.57
CA TYR A 182 20.96 -15.93 10.18
C TYR A 182 20.10 -15.06 9.23
N TYR A 183 18.78 -15.23 9.27
CA TYR A 183 17.84 -14.53 8.39
C TYR A 183 17.80 -13.02 8.55
N TYR A 184 17.97 -12.53 9.78
CA TYR A 184 17.98 -11.09 10.04
C TYR A 184 19.31 -10.48 9.57
N ASN A 185 20.42 -11.16 9.84
CA ASN A 185 21.74 -10.66 9.53
C ASN A 185 22.02 -10.57 8.02
N HIS A 186 21.47 -11.49 7.22
CA HIS A 186 21.65 -11.52 5.76
C HIS A 186 20.50 -10.84 4.99
N LEU A 187 19.60 -10.15 5.70
CA LEU A 187 18.45 -9.49 5.08
C LEU A 187 18.86 -8.41 4.09
N ASP A 188 19.91 -7.65 4.39
CA ASP A 188 20.35 -6.55 3.53
C ASP A 188 21.00 -7.03 2.23
N ASP A 189 21.64 -8.19 2.25
CA ASP A 189 22.17 -8.83 1.04
C ASP A 189 21.03 -9.35 0.15
N LEU A 190 19.97 -9.90 0.77
CA LEU A 190 18.74 -10.29 0.07
C LEU A 190 18.01 -9.10 -0.54
N LYS A 191 18.04 -7.91 0.08
CA LYS A 191 17.44 -6.68 -0.49
C LYS A 191 18.17 -6.18 -1.74
N LYS A 192 19.49 -6.35 -1.81
CA LYS A 192 20.30 -5.92 -2.95
C LYS A 192 20.05 -6.77 -4.19
N ASN A 193 19.71 -8.05 -4.00
CA ASN A 193 19.21 -8.89 -5.06
C ASN A 193 17.80 -8.43 -5.46
N SER A 194 17.70 -7.60 -6.51
CA SER A 194 16.45 -6.96 -6.97
C SER A 194 15.35 -7.95 -7.39
N GLU A 195 15.65 -9.25 -7.36
CA GLU A 195 14.76 -10.32 -7.75
C GLU A 195 13.63 -10.56 -6.74
N ALA A 196 13.74 -10.12 -5.49
CA ALA A 196 12.70 -10.39 -4.49
C ALA A 196 11.31 -9.92 -4.94
N ARG A 197 11.20 -8.72 -5.54
CA ARG A 197 9.91 -8.22 -6.09
C ARG A 197 9.53 -8.81 -7.44
N VAL A 198 10.52 -9.16 -8.26
CA VAL A 198 10.28 -9.78 -9.57
C VAL A 198 9.74 -11.20 -9.38
N LEU A 199 10.25 -11.92 -8.37
CA LEU A 199 9.89 -13.31 -8.06
C LEU A 199 8.58 -13.44 -7.28
N THR A 200 8.22 -12.48 -6.42
CA THR A 200 7.00 -12.55 -5.60
C THR A 200 5.78 -11.88 -6.26
N GLY A 201 5.97 -11.12 -7.35
CA GLY A 201 4.93 -10.32 -7.98
C GLY A 201 4.61 -9.02 -7.21
N ASN A 202 3.70 -8.21 -7.76
CA ASN A 202 3.33 -6.90 -7.22
C ASN A 202 2.46 -6.98 -5.96
N VAL A 203 1.66 -8.05 -5.84
CA VAL A 203 0.78 -8.31 -4.70
C VAL A 203 1.22 -9.62 -4.06
N VAL A 204 1.82 -9.52 -2.88
CA VAL A 204 2.42 -10.65 -2.16
C VAL A 204 1.62 -10.96 -0.90
N ASP A 205 1.24 -12.22 -0.71
CA ASP A 205 0.62 -12.69 0.54
C ASP A 205 1.67 -13.12 1.59
N ILE A 206 1.25 -13.35 2.83
CA ILE A 206 2.13 -13.82 3.91
C ILE A 206 2.78 -15.16 3.56
N GLU A 207 2.02 -16.09 3.00
CA GLU A 207 2.47 -17.43 2.63
C GLU A 207 3.52 -17.37 1.50
N ASP A 208 3.33 -16.45 0.55
CA ASP A 208 4.27 -16.17 -0.53
C ASP A 208 5.61 -15.69 0.05
N LEU A 209 5.57 -14.75 1.01
CA LEU A 209 6.76 -14.23 1.71
C LEU A 209 7.49 -15.30 2.53
N VAL A 210 6.75 -16.11 3.28
CA VAL A 210 7.32 -17.19 4.10
C VAL A 210 7.98 -18.24 3.21
N SER A 211 7.32 -18.63 2.12
CA SER A 211 7.85 -19.59 1.16
C SER A 211 9.10 -19.07 0.46
N TYR A 212 9.10 -17.79 0.08
CA TYR A 212 10.27 -17.12 -0.49
C TYR A 212 11.46 -17.13 0.48
N GLY A 213 11.24 -16.75 1.74
CA GLY A 213 12.28 -16.74 2.75
C GLY A 213 12.84 -18.14 3.09
N GLN A 214 12.01 -19.19 2.99
CA GLN A 214 12.46 -20.57 3.19
C GLN A 214 13.28 -21.13 2.03
N LYS A 215 13.02 -20.67 0.80
CA LYS A 215 13.76 -21.09 -0.40
C LYS A 215 15.13 -20.42 -0.51
N ASN A 216 15.26 -19.18 -0.04
CA ASN A 216 16.49 -18.39 -0.13
C ASN A 216 17.31 -18.45 1.18
N LYS A 217 17.60 -19.66 1.66
CA LYS A 217 18.48 -19.89 2.83
C LYS A 217 19.94 -19.78 2.46
#